data_AF-A0A0C3R040-F1
#
_entry.id   AF-A0A0C3R040-F1
#
_cell.length_a   1.000
_cell.length_b   1.000
_cell.length_c   1.000
_cell.angle_alpha   90.00
_cell.angle_beta   90.00
_cell.angle_gamma   90.00
#
_symmetry.space_group_name_H-M   'P 1'
#
loop_
_entity.id
_entity.type
_entity.pdbx_description
1 polymer ?
#
loop_
_entity_poly.entity_id
_entity_poly.type
_entity_poly.pdbx_seq_one_letter_code
_entity_poly.pdbx_strand_id
1 'polypeptide(L)'
;MKTLSSGILLFGHLGLAATVFANSNTSPQPQGAKILDKKPKCIATTLEPITLSVTSKKYPSETKPLESEAFAAVLAQLKQAATEKGAEAILLTQVSNHILSKVKQKKLSQRSTQETVKTYQLRTQLEAELYQLCEDDKSLSNESAAYDSKGYEIRKSNFEYTFEPIMPKSAAKIAAAKTLPPAIVSLDNGVYGAKLGMSPEELYELLGPASIELPLSALDFAWGYGRQLWFVFTNQLLSAISTDFSPMNNTGLNLIEYRDGFDGAPWLINGKLGYRAPFSQVRQSLGANQARLQGDQLKLSDGNRRLTLSFDTFHQGSEATPESQLTGFSLYQDKTKLALQGKQPGKKALSPLLKQLTPSYSGERPKLQQLQKTYPSMAKLAISNDGEWWLLGNHLQLKFDGDTLHRVRLASGIYPQADDADLAVLCDKMAVPSQKDKLLAQFEQANDEFDSVDIYEKNFSLVAKYDSYDDDATLYELEITYF
;
A
#
# COMPACT_ATOMS: atom_id res chain seq x y z
N MET A 1 -22.86 45.21 -0.58
CA MET A 1 -22.86 45.22 -2.07
C MET A 1 -22.23 43.91 -2.52
N LYS A 2 -22.83 42.95 -3.21
CA LYS A 2 -24.09 42.78 -3.94
C LYS A 2 -24.75 41.46 -3.51
N THR A 3 -26.05 41.41 -3.75
CA THR A 3 -27.07 40.43 -3.32
C THR A 3 -27.47 39.44 -4.44
N LEU A 4 -28.04 38.29 -4.01
CA LEU A 4 -29.03 37.40 -4.68
C LEU A 4 -28.51 36.58 -5.90
N SER A 5 -28.94 35.33 -6.16
CA SER A 5 -30.29 34.71 -6.20
C SER A 5 -30.12 33.17 -6.22
N SER A 6 -30.73 32.33 -5.37
CA SER A 6 -32.10 31.77 -5.39
C SER A 6 -32.62 31.36 -6.77
N GLY A 7 -32.65 30.06 -7.06
CA GLY A 7 -33.32 29.43 -8.21
C GLY A 7 -34.38 28.44 -7.71
N ILE A 8 -35.64 28.77 -7.98
CA ILE A 8 -36.86 28.06 -7.57
C ILE A 8 -37.18 26.96 -8.60
N LEU A 9 -37.49 25.75 -8.10
CA LEU A 9 -38.08 24.64 -8.84
C LEU A 9 -39.55 24.93 -9.13
N LEU A 10 -39.93 24.93 -10.40
CA LEU A 10 -41.32 25.06 -10.86
C LEU A 10 -41.81 23.69 -11.34
N PHE A 11 -42.70 23.10 -10.52
CA PHE A 11 -43.60 22.02 -10.91
C PHE A 11 -44.65 22.56 -11.88
N GLY A 12 -44.83 21.89 -13.01
CA GLY A 12 -45.91 22.14 -13.96
C GLY A 12 -46.61 20.85 -14.35
N HIS A 13 -47.72 20.54 -13.67
CA HIS A 13 -48.74 19.61 -14.13
C HIS A 13 -49.67 20.33 -15.12
N LEU A 14 -49.89 19.73 -16.28
CA LEU A 14 -50.99 19.94 -17.25
C LEU A 14 -50.77 18.84 -18.30
N GLY A 15 -51.72 18.04 -18.76
CA GLY A 15 -53.16 17.90 -18.55
C GLY A 15 -53.56 16.84 -19.58
N LEU A 16 -54.27 15.80 -19.15
CA LEU A 16 -54.82 14.77 -20.04
C LEU A 16 -55.85 15.38 -20.99
N ALA A 17 -55.67 15.16 -22.29
CA ALA A 17 -56.77 15.15 -23.24
C ALA A 17 -56.52 14.03 -24.25
N ALA A 18 -57.44 13.06 -24.24
CA ALA A 18 -57.49 11.96 -25.18
C ALA A 18 -58.09 12.42 -26.52
N THR A 19 -57.46 12.02 -27.63
CA THR A 19 -58.14 11.87 -28.91
C THR A 19 -57.67 10.60 -29.59
N VAL A 20 -58.69 9.86 -30.04
CA VAL A 20 -58.72 8.51 -30.58
C VAL A 20 -58.45 8.55 -32.09
N PHE A 21 -57.52 7.68 -32.52
CA PHE A 21 -57.34 7.00 -33.81
C PHE A 21 -57.39 7.78 -35.14
N ALA A 22 -56.28 7.67 -35.89
CA ALA A 22 -56.33 7.31 -37.30
C ALA A 22 -55.03 6.62 -37.73
N ASN A 23 -55.16 5.39 -38.24
CA ASN A 23 -54.11 4.60 -38.88
C ASN A 23 -53.34 5.40 -39.93
N SER A 24 -52.03 5.51 -39.74
CA SER A 24 -51.09 5.71 -40.83
C SER A 24 -50.16 4.50 -40.90
N ASN A 25 -50.50 3.56 -41.78
CA ASN A 25 -49.53 2.62 -42.33
C ASN A 25 -48.51 3.42 -43.14
N THR A 26 -47.55 4.03 -42.46
CA THR A 26 -46.29 4.47 -43.08
C THR A 26 -45.43 3.24 -43.27
N SER A 27 -45.43 2.69 -44.49
CA SER A 27 -44.31 1.87 -44.95
C SER A 27 -43.01 2.60 -44.59
N PRO A 28 -42.06 1.96 -43.89
CA PRO A 28 -40.77 2.58 -43.63
C PRO A 28 -40.13 2.89 -44.98
N GLN A 29 -39.82 4.17 -45.23
CA GLN A 29 -38.97 4.54 -46.36
C GLN A 29 -37.69 3.68 -46.28
N PRO A 30 -37.22 3.09 -47.40
CA PRO A 30 -36.03 2.25 -47.38
C PRO A 30 -34.86 3.09 -46.85
N GLN A 31 -34.39 2.76 -45.65
CA GLN A 31 -33.16 3.34 -45.13
C GLN A 31 -32.05 2.83 -46.04
N GLY A 32 -31.41 3.73 -46.80
CA GLY A 32 -30.32 3.37 -47.69
C GLY A 32 -29.18 2.64 -46.97
N ALA A 33 -28.40 1.88 -47.73
CA ALA A 33 -27.32 1.05 -47.22
C ALA A 33 -26.33 1.85 -46.34
N LYS A 34 -25.97 1.28 -45.18
CA LYS A 34 -25.06 1.91 -44.21
C LYS A 34 -23.68 1.28 -44.25
N ILE A 35 -22.62 2.11 -44.24
CA ILE A 35 -21.25 1.64 -44.04
C ILE A 35 -21.03 1.46 -42.55
N LEU A 36 -20.57 0.27 -42.14
CA LEU A 36 -20.44 -0.11 -40.74
C LEU A 36 -18.98 -0.14 -40.30
N ASP A 37 -18.74 0.31 -39.07
CA ASP A 37 -17.42 0.26 -38.42
C ASP A 37 -17.14 -1.12 -37.79
N LYS A 38 -18.18 -1.95 -37.65
CA LYS A 38 -18.14 -3.30 -37.06
C LYS A 38 -19.00 -4.25 -37.90
N LYS A 39 -18.67 -5.54 -37.88
CA LYS A 39 -19.45 -6.55 -38.60
C LYS A 39 -20.83 -6.74 -38.00
N PRO A 40 -21.90 -6.97 -38.79
CA PRO A 40 -23.20 -7.36 -38.25
C PRO A 40 -23.13 -8.67 -37.46
N LYS A 41 -23.97 -8.83 -36.43
CA LYS A 41 -24.09 -10.12 -35.73
C LYS A 41 -24.83 -11.16 -36.57
N CYS A 42 -25.84 -10.73 -37.32
CA CYS A 42 -26.67 -11.60 -38.14
C CYS A 42 -26.69 -11.08 -39.59
N ILE A 43 -26.34 -11.98 -40.52
CA ILE A 43 -26.35 -11.72 -41.96
C ILE A 43 -27.38 -12.68 -42.55
N ALA A 44 -28.43 -12.14 -43.16
CA ALA A 44 -29.45 -12.93 -43.85
C ALA A 44 -28.92 -13.40 -45.21
N THR A 45 -28.33 -12.47 -45.97
CA THR A 45 -27.79 -12.74 -47.31
C THR A 45 -26.51 -11.93 -47.53
N THR A 46 -25.48 -12.58 -48.06
CA THR A 46 -24.30 -11.91 -48.61
C THR A 46 -24.53 -11.64 -50.09
N LEU A 47 -24.40 -10.39 -50.50
CA LEU A 47 -24.59 -9.96 -51.89
C LEU A 47 -23.24 -9.85 -52.61
N GLU A 48 -23.27 -9.77 -53.94
CA GLU A 48 -22.05 -9.59 -54.73
C GLU A 48 -21.30 -8.31 -54.33
N PRO A 49 -19.98 -8.39 -54.10
CA PRO A 49 -19.19 -7.24 -53.69
C PRO A 49 -19.21 -6.12 -54.74
N ILE A 50 -18.92 -4.89 -54.30
CA ILE A 50 -18.77 -3.74 -55.18
C ILE A 50 -17.32 -3.28 -55.16
N THR A 51 -16.76 -3.11 -56.36
CA THR A 51 -15.52 -2.38 -56.61
C THR A 51 -15.84 -1.09 -57.34
N LEU A 52 -15.47 0.05 -56.74
CA LEU A 52 -15.73 1.38 -57.30
C LEU A 52 -14.40 2.12 -57.48
N SER A 53 -14.09 2.55 -58.71
CA SER A 53 -12.92 3.39 -59.00
C SER A 53 -13.34 4.71 -59.65
N VAL A 54 -13.09 5.82 -58.97
CA VAL A 54 -13.51 7.17 -59.41
C VAL A 54 -12.31 8.10 -59.40
N THR A 55 -12.16 8.89 -60.46
CA THR A 55 -11.15 9.96 -60.54
C THR A 55 -11.81 11.32 -60.50
N SER A 56 -11.48 12.13 -59.50
CA SER A 56 -12.04 13.47 -59.34
C SER A 56 -11.53 14.43 -60.43
N LYS A 57 -12.39 15.38 -60.83
CA LYS A 57 -12.01 16.38 -61.84
C LYS A 57 -10.95 17.35 -61.30
N LYS A 58 -11.06 17.73 -60.03
CA LYS A 58 -10.15 18.63 -59.31
C LYS A 58 -9.99 18.16 -57.87
N TYR A 59 -8.79 18.29 -57.31
CA TYR A 59 -8.47 17.97 -55.94
C TYR A 59 -7.55 19.05 -55.35
N PRO A 60 -7.86 19.64 -54.17
CA PRO A 60 -6.93 20.51 -53.45
C PRO A 60 -5.81 19.66 -52.83
N SER A 61 -4.56 19.87 -53.24
CA SER A 61 -3.41 19.02 -52.81
C SER A 61 -3.10 19.10 -51.31
N GLU A 62 -3.58 20.12 -50.61
CA GLU A 62 -3.34 20.35 -49.18
C GLU A 62 -4.35 19.61 -48.28
N THR A 63 -5.47 19.13 -48.84
CA THR A 63 -6.46 18.34 -48.09
C THR A 63 -6.00 16.88 -48.02
N LYS A 64 -6.30 16.18 -46.93
CA LYS A 64 -6.10 14.73 -46.84
C LYS A 64 -7.17 14.00 -47.68
N PRO A 65 -6.83 12.92 -48.42
CA PRO A 65 -7.78 12.26 -49.32
C PRO A 65 -9.12 11.88 -48.67
N LEU A 66 -9.07 11.24 -47.49
CA LEU A 66 -10.25 10.77 -46.75
C LEU A 66 -11.14 11.91 -46.20
N GLU A 67 -10.59 13.12 -46.08
CA GLU A 67 -11.30 14.32 -45.58
C GLU A 67 -11.83 15.19 -46.73
N SER A 68 -11.62 14.78 -47.99
CA SER A 68 -11.99 15.58 -49.15
C SER A 68 -13.44 15.37 -49.59
N GLU A 69 -14.06 16.42 -50.13
CA GLU A 69 -15.38 16.33 -50.78
C GLU A 69 -15.40 15.29 -51.90
N ALA A 70 -14.27 15.14 -52.62
CA ALA A 70 -14.12 14.15 -53.67
C ALA A 70 -14.29 12.72 -53.11
N PHE A 71 -13.69 12.41 -51.97
CA PHE A 71 -13.82 11.10 -51.34
C PHE A 71 -15.22 10.89 -50.74
N ALA A 72 -15.80 11.91 -50.11
CA ALA A 72 -17.17 11.85 -49.61
C ALA A 72 -18.18 11.55 -50.72
N ALA A 73 -17.99 12.13 -51.92
CA ALA A 73 -18.81 11.84 -53.10
C ALA A 73 -18.66 10.38 -53.57
N VAL A 74 -17.46 9.79 -53.47
CA VAL A 74 -17.24 8.38 -53.81
C VAL A 74 -17.92 7.45 -52.81
N LEU A 75 -17.88 7.76 -51.51
CA LEU A 75 -18.64 7.01 -50.49
C LEU A 75 -20.15 7.11 -50.72
N ALA A 76 -20.66 8.27 -51.14
CA ALA A 76 -22.07 8.44 -51.49
C ALA A 76 -22.47 7.59 -52.70
N GLN A 77 -21.63 7.55 -53.75
CA GLN A 77 -21.83 6.69 -54.92
C GLN A 77 -21.81 5.20 -54.53
N LEU A 78 -20.91 4.79 -53.64
CA LEU A 78 -20.87 3.42 -53.12
C LEU A 78 -22.17 3.06 -52.39
N LYS A 79 -22.65 3.94 -51.50
CA LYS A 79 -23.92 3.73 -50.77
C LYS A 79 -25.11 3.61 -51.72
N GLN A 80 -25.16 4.46 -52.74
CA GLN A 80 -26.21 4.42 -53.74
C GLN A 80 -26.18 3.08 -54.51
N ALA A 81 -25.02 2.70 -55.04
CA ALA A 81 -24.86 1.45 -55.79
C ALA A 81 -25.17 0.21 -54.92
N ALA A 82 -24.79 0.23 -53.64
CA ALA A 82 -25.12 -0.83 -52.69
C ALA A 82 -26.64 -0.91 -52.41
N THR A 83 -27.30 0.25 -52.27
CA THR A 83 -28.75 0.33 -52.05
C THR A 83 -29.51 -0.20 -53.26
N GLU A 84 -29.06 0.14 -54.48
CA GLU A 84 -29.64 -0.37 -55.74
C GLU A 84 -29.49 -1.89 -55.87
N LYS A 85 -28.44 -2.48 -55.27
CA LYS A 85 -28.27 -3.95 -55.14
C LYS A 85 -29.06 -4.58 -53.99
N GLY A 86 -29.85 -3.80 -53.25
CA GLY A 86 -30.66 -4.29 -52.13
C GLY A 86 -29.87 -4.57 -50.85
N ALA A 87 -28.68 -3.97 -50.69
CA ALA A 87 -27.91 -4.08 -49.46
C ALA A 87 -28.46 -3.16 -48.36
N GLU A 88 -28.41 -3.62 -47.11
CA GLU A 88 -28.69 -2.80 -45.92
C GLU A 88 -27.38 -2.37 -45.22
N ALA A 89 -26.33 -3.18 -45.34
CA ALA A 89 -25.04 -2.97 -44.72
C ALA A 89 -23.87 -3.11 -45.72
N ILE A 90 -22.86 -2.29 -45.52
CA ILE A 90 -21.64 -2.23 -46.33
C ILE A 90 -20.44 -2.36 -45.38
N LEU A 91 -19.55 -3.30 -45.66
CA LEU A 91 -18.23 -3.38 -45.02
C LEU A 91 -17.16 -3.05 -46.04
N LEU A 92 -16.42 -1.97 -45.80
CA LEU A 92 -15.27 -1.63 -46.62
C LEU A 92 -14.14 -2.64 -46.35
N THR A 93 -13.66 -3.27 -47.41
CA THR A 93 -12.56 -4.25 -47.37
C THR A 93 -11.27 -3.68 -47.95
N GLN A 94 -11.35 -2.65 -48.80
CA GLN A 94 -10.19 -1.93 -49.31
C GLN A 94 -10.52 -0.45 -49.58
N VAL A 95 -9.63 0.43 -49.15
CA VAL A 95 -9.67 1.87 -49.46
C VAL A 95 -8.31 2.29 -49.97
N SER A 96 -8.22 2.66 -51.26
CA SER A 96 -6.99 3.17 -51.87
C SER A 96 -7.22 4.56 -52.46
N ASN A 97 -6.27 5.46 -52.20
CA ASN A 97 -6.31 6.84 -52.64
C ASN A 97 -4.98 7.22 -53.29
N HIS A 98 -5.02 7.61 -54.56
CA HIS A 98 -3.85 8.04 -55.33
C HIS A 98 -4.05 9.46 -55.84
N ILE A 99 -3.16 10.37 -55.43
CA ILE A 99 -3.16 11.75 -55.93
C ILE A 99 -2.37 11.77 -57.24
N LEU A 100 -3.04 12.12 -58.33
CA LEU A 100 -2.47 12.29 -59.66
C LEU A 100 -2.21 13.77 -59.93
N SER A 101 -0.99 14.13 -60.34
CA SER A 101 -0.71 15.49 -60.81
C SER A 101 -0.66 15.54 -62.33
N LYS A 102 -1.45 16.42 -62.93
CA LYS A 102 -1.43 16.73 -64.37
C LYS A 102 -0.97 18.16 -64.58
N VAL A 103 0.04 18.31 -65.43
CA VAL A 103 0.54 19.61 -65.86
C VAL A 103 -0.16 20.01 -67.15
N LYS A 104 -0.81 21.17 -67.17
CA LYS A 104 -1.45 21.72 -68.36
C LYS A 104 -0.85 23.08 -68.69
N GLN A 105 -0.45 23.27 -69.94
CA GLN A 105 -0.09 24.59 -70.45
C GLN A 105 -1.37 25.37 -70.74
N LYS A 106 -1.54 26.52 -70.08
CA LYS A 106 -2.68 27.41 -70.32
C LYS A 106 -2.17 28.72 -70.91
N LYS A 107 -2.69 29.10 -72.09
CA LYS A 107 -2.50 30.45 -72.63
C LYS A 107 -3.46 31.40 -71.92
N LEU A 108 -2.94 32.40 -71.22
CA LEU A 108 -3.74 33.36 -70.46
C LEU A 108 -4.30 34.50 -71.33
N SER A 109 -3.71 34.78 -72.49
CA SER A 109 -4.30 35.66 -73.51
C SER A 109 -3.70 35.40 -74.91
N GLN A 110 -4.29 36.00 -75.95
CA GLN A 110 -3.79 35.89 -77.34
C GLN A 110 -2.36 36.46 -77.55
N ARG A 111 -1.78 37.15 -76.56
CA ARG A 111 -0.43 37.77 -76.64
C ARG A 111 0.53 37.40 -75.50
N SER A 112 0.23 36.44 -74.60
CA SER A 112 1.14 36.08 -73.49
C SER A 112 1.86 34.74 -73.63
N THR A 113 3.01 34.65 -72.94
CA THR A 113 3.81 33.45 -72.70
C THR A 113 2.98 32.34 -72.03
N GLN A 114 3.24 31.09 -72.43
CA GLN A 114 2.55 29.91 -71.90
C GLN A 114 2.92 29.70 -70.44
N GLU A 115 1.93 29.67 -69.54
CA GLU A 115 2.15 29.33 -68.14
C GLU A 115 1.76 27.88 -67.85
N THR A 116 2.59 27.21 -67.06
CA THR A 116 2.45 25.79 -66.73
C THR A 116 1.64 25.66 -65.45
N VAL A 117 0.37 25.27 -65.54
CA VAL A 117 -0.51 25.09 -64.38
C VAL A 117 -0.52 23.62 -63.97
N LYS A 118 -0.14 23.34 -62.71
CA LYS A 118 -0.25 22.01 -62.11
C LYS A 118 -1.66 21.83 -61.53
N THR A 119 -2.34 20.77 -61.94
CA THR A 119 -3.67 20.39 -61.44
C THR A 119 -3.57 19.03 -60.78
N TYR A 120 -4.25 18.86 -59.65
CA TYR A 120 -4.28 17.59 -58.93
C TYR A 120 -5.67 16.95 -59.08
N GLN A 121 -5.67 15.63 -59.17
CA GLN A 121 -6.86 14.79 -59.22
C GLN A 121 -6.69 13.68 -58.17
N LEU A 122 -7.77 13.29 -57.51
CA LEU A 122 -7.76 12.16 -56.60
C LEU A 122 -8.41 10.97 -57.30
N ARG A 123 -7.66 9.89 -57.47
CA ARG A 123 -8.19 8.58 -57.85
C ARG A 123 -8.44 7.77 -56.59
N THR A 124 -9.70 7.46 -56.33
CA THR A 124 -10.13 6.63 -55.21
C THR A 124 -10.60 5.28 -55.74
N GLN A 125 -10.14 4.20 -55.12
CA GLN A 125 -10.66 2.84 -55.31
C GLN A 125 -11.19 2.33 -53.98
N LEU A 126 -12.45 1.90 -53.99
CA LEU A 126 -13.12 1.26 -52.86
C LEU A 126 -13.52 -0.16 -53.24
N GLU A 127 -13.31 -1.09 -52.32
CA GLU A 127 -13.89 -2.44 -52.38
C GLU A 127 -14.72 -2.65 -51.13
N ALA A 128 -15.91 -3.22 -51.31
CA ALA A 128 -16.84 -3.43 -50.23
C ALA A 128 -17.65 -4.71 -50.38
N GLU A 129 -17.85 -5.37 -49.25
CA GLU A 129 -18.81 -6.46 -49.11
C GLU A 129 -20.17 -5.89 -48.74
N LEU A 130 -21.22 -6.52 -49.26
CA LEU A 130 -22.59 -6.07 -49.16
C LEU A 130 -23.46 -7.12 -48.47
N TYR A 131 -24.32 -6.68 -47.57
CA TYR A 131 -25.12 -7.57 -46.74
C TYR A 131 -26.56 -7.11 -46.63
N GLN A 132 -27.47 -8.08 -46.65
CA GLN A 132 -28.81 -7.96 -46.09
C GLN A 132 -28.78 -8.47 -44.65
N LEU A 133 -29.33 -7.69 -43.73
CA LEU A 133 -29.36 -8.06 -42.31
C LEU A 133 -30.61 -8.91 -42.03
N CYS A 134 -30.55 -9.71 -40.97
CA CYS A 134 -31.71 -10.43 -40.48
C CYS A 134 -32.79 -9.43 -40.01
N GLU A 135 -34.08 -9.73 -40.25
CA GLU A 135 -35.17 -8.83 -39.86
C GLU A 135 -35.20 -8.62 -38.33
N ASP A 136 -34.94 -9.68 -37.56
CA ASP A 136 -35.04 -9.69 -36.09
C ASP A 136 -33.75 -9.23 -35.37
N ASP A 137 -32.60 -9.18 -36.05
CA ASP A 137 -31.33 -8.76 -35.45
C ASP A 137 -30.47 -7.93 -36.41
N LYS A 138 -30.51 -6.61 -36.21
CA LYS A 138 -29.66 -5.62 -36.90
C LYS A 138 -28.49 -5.13 -36.03
N SER A 139 -28.18 -5.82 -34.94
CA SER A 139 -27.11 -5.43 -34.02
C SER A 139 -25.73 -5.74 -34.57
N LEU A 140 -24.72 -4.99 -34.10
CA LEU A 140 -23.32 -5.15 -34.52
C LEU A 140 -22.55 -6.04 -33.55
N SER A 141 -21.64 -6.86 -34.09
CA SER A 141 -20.74 -7.71 -33.32
C SER A 141 -19.61 -6.90 -32.67
N ASN A 142 -18.78 -7.57 -31.87
CA ASN A 142 -17.54 -6.99 -31.34
C ASN A 142 -16.36 -7.06 -32.34
N GLU A 143 -16.57 -7.64 -33.53
CA GLU A 143 -15.56 -7.66 -34.58
C GLU A 143 -15.57 -6.34 -35.37
N SER A 144 -14.47 -5.60 -35.29
CA SER A 144 -14.25 -4.41 -36.11
C SER A 144 -14.20 -4.75 -37.60
N ALA A 145 -14.71 -3.85 -38.44
CA ALA A 145 -14.46 -3.86 -39.87
C ALA A 145 -12.98 -3.54 -40.17
N ALA A 146 -12.53 -3.80 -41.40
CA ALA A 146 -11.17 -3.43 -41.83
C ALA A 146 -11.01 -1.90 -41.94
N TYR A 147 -12.08 -1.21 -42.34
CA TYR A 147 -12.15 0.25 -42.39
C TYR A 147 -13.43 0.75 -41.73
N ASP A 148 -13.38 1.95 -41.16
CA ASP A 148 -14.56 2.62 -40.60
C ASP A 148 -15.46 3.22 -41.70
N SER A 149 -16.60 3.74 -41.29
CA SER A 149 -17.60 4.41 -42.14
C SER A 149 -17.11 5.68 -42.84
N LYS A 150 -15.91 6.16 -42.47
CA LYS A 150 -15.20 7.28 -43.09
C LYS A 150 -14.02 6.82 -43.95
N GLY A 151 -13.76 5.51 -44.05
CA GLY A 151 -12.68 4.93 -44.86
C GLY A 151 -11.31 4.90 -44.19
N TYR A 152 -11.19 5.12 -42.87
CA TYR A 152 -9.94 4.93 -42.14
C TYR A 152 -9.74 3.47 -41.76
N GLU A 153 -8.51 2.97 -41.90
CA GLU A 153 -8.13 1.61 -41.50
C GLU A 153 -8.21 1.44 -39.97
N ILE A 154 -8.96 0.43 -39.51
CA ILE A 154 -9.08 0.11 -38.07
C ILE A 154 -7.96 -0.87 -37.69
N ARG A 155 -6.92 -0.36 -37.01
CA ARG A 155 -5.81 -1.19 -36.49
C ARG A 155 -6.07 -1.63 -35.05
N LYS A 156 -5.90 -2.93 -34.77
CA LYS A 156 -5.89 -3.47 -33.40
C LYS A 156 -4.45 -3.57 -32.90
N SER A 157 -4.12 -2.85 -31.83
CA SER A 157 -2.86 -2.99 -31.12
C SER A 157 -3.13 -3.73 -29.81
N ASN A 158 -2.49 -4.89 -29.62
CA ASN A 158 -2.49 -5.59 -28.35
C ASN A 158 -1.21 -5.21 -27.60
N PHE A 159 -1.35 -4.74 -26.36
CA PHE A 159 -0.23 -4.46 -25.48
C PHE A 159 -0.24 -5.48 -24.34
N GLU A 160 0.88 -6.16 -24.14
CA GLU A 160 1.11 -7.06 -23.02
C GLU A 160 2.17 -6.40 -22.13
N TYR A 161 1.82 -6.16 -20.86
CA TYR A 161 2.72 -5.55 -19.89
C TYR A 161 2.95 -6.51 -18.73
N THR A 162 4.22 -6.79 -18.44
CA THR A 162 4.63 -7.51 -17.23
C THR A 162 5.22 -6.51 -16.26
N PHE A 163 4.57 -6.33 -15.11
CA PHE A 163 5.12 -5.55 -14.00
C PHE A 163 5.63 -6.52 -12.94
N GLU A 164 6.92 -6.45 -12.61
CA GLU A 164 7.41 -6.92 -11.32
C GLU A 164 7.29 -5.75 -10.34
N PRO A 165 6.34 -5.77 -9.38
CA PRO A 165 6.27 -4.71 -8.41
C PRO A 165 7.55 -4.73 -7.57
N ILE A 166 8.30 -3.62 -7.56
CA ILE A 166 9.32 -3.37 -6.55
C ILE A 166 8.59 -3.14 -5.24
N MET A 167 8.17 -4.22 -4.59
CA MET A 167 7.63 -4.17 -3.23
C MET A 167 8.77 -3.70 -2.34
N PRO A 168 8.66 -2.55 -1.65
CA PRO A 168 9.63 -2.20 -0.61
C PRO A 168 9.69 -3.38 0.36
N LYS A 169 10.87 -4.01 0.48
CA LYS A 169 11.05 -5.18 1.34
C LYS A 169 10.86 -4.71 2.77
N SER A 170 9.69 -4.97 3.35
CA SER A 170 9.42 -4.75 4.78
C SER A 170 10.54 -5.32 5.64
N ALA A 171 10.90 -4.67 6.75
CA ALA A 171 11.98 -5.12 7.63
C ALA A 171 11.86 -6.62 8.01
N ALA A 172 10.64 -7.09 8.27
CA ALA A 172 10.35 -8.51 8.53
C ALA A 172 10.84 -9.46 7.41
N LYS A 173 10.64 -9.10 6.13
CA LYS A 173 11.09 -9.90 4.98
C LYS A 173 12.62 -9.89 4.84
N ILE A 174 13.25 -8.75 5.12
CA ILE A 174 14.72 -8.65 5.12
C ILE A 174 15.30 -9.50 6.24
N ALA A 175 14.72 -9.41 7.45
CA ALA A 175 15.13 -10.22 8.60
C ALA A 175 14.97 -11.73 8.33
N ALA A 176 13.83 -12.15 7.78
CA ALA A 176 13.56 -13.57 7.48
C ALA A 176 14.52 -14.14 6.42
N ALA A 177 14.98 -13.31 5.48
CA ALA A 177 15.94 -13.72 4.45
C ALA A 177 17.41 -13.69 4.94
N LYS A 178 17.67 -13.18 6.15
CA LYS A 178 19.04 -13.02 6.66
C LYS A 178 19.55 -14.34 7.22
N THR A 179 20.67 -14.84 6.68
CA THR A 179 21.42 -15.92 7.30
C THR A 179 22.14 -15.41 8.54
N LEU A 180 21.75 -15.89 9.71
CA LEU A 180 22.35 -15.47 10.98
C LEU A 180 23.67 -16.21 11.26
N PRO A 181 24.64 -15.55 11.92
CA PRO A 181 25.82 -16.21 12.47
C PRO A 181 25.44 -17.27 13.52
N PRO A 182 26.34 -18.21 13.84
CA PRO A 182 26.15 -19.12 14.97
C PRO A 182 25.86 -18.34 16.26
N ALA A 183 24.90 -18.84 17.04
CA ALA A 183 24.45 -18.25 18.30
C ALA A 183 25.46 -18.42 19.45
N ILE A 184 26.71 -18.00 19.23
CA ILE A 184 27.80 -18.15 20.20
C ILE A 184 27.93 -16.86 21.01
N VAL A 185 28.13 -17.02 22.32
CA VAL A 185 28.41 -15.95 23.28
C VAL A 185 29.78 -16.19 23.92
N SER A 186 30.71 -15.26 23.77
CA SER A 186 32.00 -15.30 24.46
C SER A 186 32.61 -13.90 24.63
N LEU A 187 33.62 -13.78 25.50
CA LEU A 187 34.38 -12.54 25.65
C LEU A 187 35.14 -12.15 24.36
N ASP A 188 35.66 -13.15 23.62
CA ASP A 188 36.52 -12.94 22.45
C ASP A 188 35.74 -12.70 21.16
N ASN A 189 34.67 -13.46 20.95
CA ASN A 189 33.87 -13.43 19.73
C ASN A 189 32.60 -12.57 19.88
N GLY A 190 32.29 -12.12 21.09
CA GLY A 190 31.08 -11.36 21.35
C GLY A 190 29.83 -12.24 21.31
N VAL A 191 28.73 -11.70 20.78
CA VAL A 191 27.40 -12.35 20.77
C VAL A 191 26.91 -12.42 19.33
N TYR A 192 26.73 -13.63 18.78
CA TYR A 192 26.48 -13.83 17.33
C TYR A 192 27.55 -13.18 16.44
N GLY A 193 28.79 -13.11 16.92
CA GLY A 193 29.89 -12.40 16.25
C GLY A 193 29.90 -10.89 16.46
N ALA A 194 28.85 -10.31 17.05
CA ALA A 194 28.80 -8.88 17.36
C ALA A 194 29.71 -8.55 18.55
N LYS A 195 30.63 -7.60 18.36
CA LYS A 195 31.64 -7.21 19.35
C LYS A 195 31.36 -5.82 19.88
N LEU A 196 31.65 -5.61 21.16
CA LEU A 196 31.59 -4.28 21.77
C LEU A 196 32.49 -3.31 20.98
N GLY A 197 31.97 -2.12 20.69
CA GLY A 197 32.61 -1.11 19.85
C GLY A 197 32.18 -1.14 18.37
N MET A 198 31.38 -2.11 17.92
CA MET A 198 30.80 -2.09 16.57
C MET A 198 29.86 -0.90 16.37
N SER A 199 29.79 -0.42 15.13
CA SER A 199 28.78 0.55 14.71
C SER A 199 27.41 -0.11 14.47
N PRO A 200 26.31 0.67 14.44
CA PRO A 200 24.98 0.16 14.11
C PRO A 200 24.92 -0.43 12.70
N GLU A 201 25.63 0.17 11.74
CA GLU A 201 25.69 -0.31 10.36
C GLU A 201 26.37 -1.69 10.28
N GLU A 202 27.47 -1.88 11.00
CA GLU A 202 28.14 -3.18 11.09
C GLU A 202 27.21 -4.24 11.71
N LEU A 203 26.46 -3.89 12.76
CA LEU A 203 25.50 -4.81 13.37
C LEU A 203 24.33 -5.14 12.42
N TYR A 204 23.82 -4.14 11.69
CA TYR A 204 22.77 -4.32 10.69
C TYR A 204 23.23 -5.25 9.56
N GLU A 205 24.47 -5.07 9.07
CA GLU A 205 25.04 -5.97 8.07
C GLU A 205 25.28 -7.38 8.63
N LEU A 206 25.49 -7.54 9.93
CA LEU A 206 25.66 -8.84 10.56
C LEU A 206 24.33 -9.57 10.77
N LEU A 207 23.33 -8.88 11.33
CA LEU A 207 22.10 -9.48 11.87
C LEU A 207 20.82 -9.10 11.11
N GLY A 208 20.90 -8.18 10.16
CA GLY A 208 19.74 -7.58 9.49
C GLY A 208 19.03 -6.53 10.37
N PRO A 209 17.82 -6.10 10.01
CA PRO A 209 17.08 -5.11 10.80
C PRO A 209 16.75 -5.66 12.19
N ALA A 210 16.72 -4.79 13.19
CA ALA A 210 16.24 -5.12 14.53
C ALA A 210 14.73 -5.39 14.50
N SER A 211 14.22 -6.15 15.48
CA SER A 211 12.77 -6.29 15.67
C SER A 211 12.16 -5.00 16.20
N ILE A 212 12.91 -4.30 17.06
CA ILE A 212 12.54 -3.00 17.63
C ILE A 212 13.77 -2.11 17.81
N GLU A 213 13.60 -0.81 17.58
CA GLU A 213 14.60 0.24 17.80
C GLU A 213 14.07 1.22 18.85
N LEU A 214 14.80 1.38 19.96
CA LEU A 214 14.38 2.13 21.14
C LEU A 214 15.37 3.26 21.46
N PRO A 215 15.00 4.53 21.30
CA PRO A 215 15.77 5.64 21.85
C PRO A 215 15.76 5.60 23.39
N LEU A 216 16.92 5.60 24.02
CA LEU A 216 17.07 5.59 25.49
C LEU A 216 17.44 6.99 26.00
N SER A 217 18.34 7.68 25.31
CA SER A 217 18.78 9.05 25.65
C SER A 217 18.99 9.88 24.38
N ALA A 218 19.69 11.01 24.48
CA ALA A 218 20.12 11.76 23.29
C ALA A 218 21.28 11.08 22.54
N LEU A 219 22.06 10.25 23.23
CA LEU A 219 23.27 9.61 22.69
C LEU A 219 23.21 8.08 22.77
N ASP A 220 22.20 7.54 23.46
CA ASP A 220 22.03 6.11 23.69
C ASP A 220 20.73 5.59 23.06
N PHE A 221 20.81 4.39 22.51
CA PHE A 221 19.65 3.67 21.97
C PHE A 221 19.87 2.16 22.10
N ALA A 222 18.78 1.40 22.03
CA ALA A 222 18.76 -0.04 22.09
C ALA A 222 18.12 -0.62 20.83
N TRP A 223 18.68 -1.71 20.33
CA TRP A 223 18.06 -2.57 19.33
C TRP A 223 17.71 -3.92 19.96
N GLY A 224 16.44 -4.30 19.87
CA GLY A 224 15.96 -5.61 20.28
C GLY A 224 15.89 -6.55 19.09
N TYR A 225 16.50 -7.73 19.22
CA TYR A 225 16.40 -8.83 18.26
C TYR A 225 15.60 -9.96 18.90
N GLY A 226 14.38 -10.17 18.42
CA GLY A 226 13.39 -10.96 19.16
C GLY A 226 13.00 -10.26 20.47
N ARG A 227 12.49 -11.03 21.43
CA ARG A 227 11.93 -10.51 22.68
C ARG A 227 12.96 -10.35 23.80
N GLN A 228 14.08 -11.06 23.71
CA GLN A 228 15.01 -11.18 24.85
C GLN A 228 16.38 -10.61 24.58
N LEU A 229 16.85 -10.54 23.34
CA LEU A 229 18.23 -10.13 23.06
C LEU A 229 18.32 -8.64 22.73
N TRP A 230 19.00 -7.89 23.60
CA TRP A 230 19.12 -6.44 23.51
C TRP A 230 20.57 -6.01 23.26
N PHE A 231 20.75 -5.12 22.29
CA PHE A 231 22.02 -4.49 21.93
C PHE A 231 21.91 -2.99 22.25
N VAL A 232 22.74 -2.50 23.16
CA VAL A 232 22.72 -1.10 23.60
C VAL A 232 23.92 -0.37 23.02
N PHE A 233 23.65 0.76 22.39
CA PHE A 233 24.62 1.66 21.81
C PHE A 233 24.74 2.92 22.65
N THR A 234 25.99 3.38 22.80
CA THR A 234 26.32 4.65 23.42
C THR A 234 27.26 5.40 22.50
N ASN A 235 26.91 6.64 22.14
CA ASN A 235 27.66 7.44 21.15
C ASN A 235 27.90 6.67 19.84
N GLN A 236 26.88 5.99 19.32
CA GLN A 236 26.94 5.19 18.08
C GLN A 236 27.89 3.97 18.13
N LEU A 237 28.27 3.51 19.34
CA LEU A 237 29.11 2.32 19.49
C LEU A 237 28.44 1.32 20.41
N LEU A 238 28.47 0.04 20.03
CA LEU A 238 27.89 -1.05 20.81
C LEU A 238 28.58 -1.17 22.17
N SER A 239 27.88 -0.84 23.25
CA SER A 239 28.42 -0.77 24.61
C SER A 239 27.99 -1.95 25.49
N ALA A 240 26.85 -2.57 25.17
CA ALA A 240 26.36 -3.76 25.85
C ALA A 240 25.48 -4.67 24.96
N ILE A 241 25.47 -5.96 25.28
CA ILE A 241 24.60 -6.97 24.70
C ILE A 241 24.08 -7.86 25.84
N SER A 242 22.78 -8.12 25.94
CA SER A 242 22.24 -8.86 27.08
C SER A 242 20.89 -9.51 26.82
N THR A 243 20.61 -10.56 27.58
CA THR A 243 19.27 -11.13 27.79
C THR A 243 18.67 -10.81 29.16
N ASP A 244 19.46 -10.24 30.07
CA ASP A 244 19.10 -10.04 31.48
C ASP A 244 18.47 -8.67 31.74
N PHE A 245 18.46 -7.78 30.75
CA PHE A 245 17.73 -6.53 30.83
C PHE A 245 16.82 -6.37 29.63
N SER A 246 15.66 -5.81 29.87
CA SER A 246 14.79 -5.26 28.84
C SER A 246 14.46 -3.83 29.21
N PRO A 247 14.55 -2.88 28.26
CA PRO A 247 13.98 -1.56 28.45
C PRO A 247 12.45 -1.58 28.60
N MET A 248 11.79 -2.67 28.21
CA MET A 248 10.34 -2.84 28.14
C MET A 248 9.83 -3.80 29.22
N ASN A 249 8.53 -3.74 29.50
CA ASN A 249 7.83 -4.74 30.32
C ASN A 249 7.28 -5.88 29.43
N ASN A 250 6.61 -6.86 30.04
CA ASN A 250 6.04 -8.01 29.32
C ASN A 250 5.04 -7.62 28.24
N THR A 251 4.20 -6.59 28.47
CA THR A 251 3.27 -6.06 27.47
C THR A 251 4.04 -5.58 26.24
N GLY A 252 5.07 -4.77 26.45
CA GLY A 252 5.94 -4.28 25.37
C GLY A 252 6.67 -5.41 24.62
N LEU A 253 7.20 -6.40 25.34
CA LEU A 253 7.86 -7.56 24.74
C LEU A 253 6.90 -8.40 23.88
N ASN A 254 5.62 -8.48 24.26
CA ASN A 254 4.61 -9.22 23.50
C ASN A 254 4.19 -8.53 22.20
N LEU A 255 4.49 -7.23 22.03
CA LEU A 255 4.32 -6.55 20.74
C LEU A 255 5.35 -7.00 19.70
N ILE A 256 6.49 -7.50 20.16
CA ILE A 256 7.58 -7.96 19.30
C ILE A 256 7.26 -9.37 18.81
N GLU A 257 7.14 -9.49 17.49
CA GLU A 257 6.91 -10.79 16.86
C GLU A 257 8.09 -11.73 17.10
N TYR A 258 7.77 -13.02 17.21
CA TYR A 258 8.78 -14.06 17.37
C TYR A 258 9.73 -14.06 16.17
N ARG A 259 11.02 -14.15 16.44
CA ARG A 259 12.07 -14.15 15.43
C ARG A 259 12.96 -15.37 15.57
N ASP A 260 12.86 -16.24 14.56
CA ASP A 260 13.70 -17.42 14.42
C ASP A 260 15.19 -17.05 14.55
N GLY A 261 15.90 -17.84 15.36
CA GLY A 261 17.33 -17.67 15.62
C GLY A 261 17.69 -16.65 16.71
N PHE A 262 16.73 -15.90 17.26
CA PHE A 262 16.95 -15.05 18.43
C PHE A 262 16.07 -15.43 19.62
N ASP A 263 14.81 -15.76 19.36
CA ASP A 263 13.88 -16.24 20.37
C ASP A 263 14.07 -17.74 20.67
N GLY A 264 13.64 -18.18 21.85
CA GLY A 264 13.81 -19.56 22.32
C GLY A 264 15.17 -19.87 22.95
N ALA A 265 15.97 -18.84 23.25
CA ALA A 265 17.30 -18.93 23.85
C ALA A 265 18.28 -19.90 23.12
N PRO A 266 18.46 -19.77 21.78
CA PRO A 266 19.31 -20.67 21.00
C PRO A 266 20.82 -20.47 21.23
N TRP A 267 21.19 -19.52 22.11
CA TRP A 267 22.57 -19.13 22.36
C TRP A 267 23.34 -20.16 23.18
N LEU A 268 24.65 -20.19 22.94
CA LEU A 268 25.61 -21.09 23.59
C LEU A 268 26.83 -20.32 24.10
N ILE A 269 27.08 -20.36 25.41
CA ILE A 269 28.31 -19.82 25.99
C ILE A 269 29.50 -20.64 25.51
N ASN A 270 30.46 -19.97 24.89
CA ASN A 270 31.64 -20.56 24.24
C ASN A 270 31.29 -21.72 23.27
N GLY A 271 30.09 -21.68 22.68
CA GLY A 271 29.59 -22.71 21.76
C GLY A 271 29.26 -24.06 22.40
N LYS A 272 29.16 -24.14 23.74
CA LYS A 272 29.00 -25.41 24.46
C LYS A 272 27.83 -25.43 25.45
N LEU A 273 27.64 -24.34 26.20
CA LEU A 273 26.70 -24.32 27.32
C LEU A 273 25.47 -23.51 26.93
N GLY A 274 24.33 -24.17 26.80
CA GLY A 274 23.06 -23.53 26.45
C GLY A 274 22.24 -23.09 27.65
N TYR A 275 21.08 -22.50 27.34
CA TYR A 275 20.03 -22.21 28.30
C TYR A 275 19.67 -23.45 29.13
N ARG A 276 19.44 -23.23 30.44
CA ARG A 276 19.21 -24.25 31.47
C ARG A 276 20.36 -25.22 31.74
N ALA A 277 21.58 -24.96 31.27
CA ALA A 277 22.74 -25.74 31.71
C ALA A 277 22.93 -25.64 33.24
N PRO A 278 23.15 -26.76 33.96
CA PRO A 278 23.41 -26.75 35.39
C PRO A 278 24.61 -25.89 35.78
N PHE A 279 24.50 -25.16 36.88
CA PHE A 279 25.58 -24.31 37.40
C PHE A 279 26.90 -25.07 37.58
N SER A 280 26.83 -26.31 38.07
CA SER A 280 28.00 -27.18 38.25
C SER A 280 28.74 -27.45 36.93
N GLN A 281 28.00 -27.77 35.88
CA GLN A 281 28.53 -27.99 34.53
C GLN A 281 29.14 -26.70 33.95
N VAL A 282 28.44 -25.58 34.11
CA VAL A 282 28.93 -24.27 33.63
C VAL A 282 30.23 -23.89 34.32
N ARG A 283 30.29 -23.98 35.66
CA ARG A 283 31.48 -23.66 36.44
C ARG A 283 32.66 -24.57 36.09
N GLN A 284 32.42 -25.87 35.90
CA GLN A 284 33.46 -26.81 35.49
C GLN A 284 34.01 -26.48 34.10
N SER A 285 33.12 -26.17 33.14
CA SER A 285 33.51 -25.90 31.75
C SER A 285 34.25 -24.57 31.57
N LEU A 286 34.03 -23.58 32.44
CA LEU A 286 34.70 -22.26 32.36
C LEU A 286 36.02 -22.21 33.14
N GLY A 287 36.29 -23.18 34.01
CA GLY A 287 37.49 -23.24 34.84
C GLY A 287 37.43 -22.30 36.05
N ALA A 288 37.83 -22.82 37.22
CA ALA A 288 37.66 -22.13 38.52
C ALA A 288 38.39 -20.78 38.65
N ASN A 289 39.41 -20.52 37.81
CA ASN A 289 40.26 -19.32 37.94
C ASN A 289 39.79 -18.15 37.06
N GLN A 290 38.95 -18.39 36.04
CA GLN A 290 38.50 -17.35 35.11
C GLN A 290 37.17 -16.72 35.52
N ALA A 291 36.41 -17.40 36.38
CA ALA A 291 35.04 -17.07 36.68
C ALA A 291 34.84 -16.82 38.18
N ARG A 292 34.38 -15.61 38.54
CA ARG A 292 34.11 -15.21 39.93
C ARG A 292 32.60 -15.29 40.20
N LEU A 293 32.22 -16.02 41.25
CA LEU A 293 30.85 -16.10 41.72
C LEU A 293 30.50 -14.85 42.54
N GLN A 294 29.36 -14.22 42.26
CA GLN A 294 28.82 -13.11 43.04
C GLN A 294 27.30 -13.22 43.09
N GLY A 295 26.76 -13.72 44.20
CA GLY A 295 25.34 -14.09 44.29
C GLY A 295 25.01 -15.16 43.26
N ASP A 296 23.89 -15.00 42.55
CA ASP A 296 23.42 -15.91 41.50
C ASP A 296 24.05 -15.63 40.12
N GLN A 297 25.23 -15.00 40.10
CA GLN A 297 25.93 -14.62 38.88
C GLN A 297 27.35 -15.13 38.83
N LEU A 298 27.74 -15.61 37.65
CA LEU A 298 29.12 -15.96 37.35
C LEU A 298 29.73 -14.92 36.40
N LYS A 299 30.81 -14.26 36.84
CA LYS A 299 31.43 -13.15 36.12
C LYS A 299 32.80 -13.53 35.57
N LEU A 300 32.97 -13.34 34.26
CA LEU A 300 34.23 -13.43 33.55
C LEU A 300 34.64 -12.03 33.10
N SER A 301 35.93 -11.74 33.20
CA SER A 301 36.47 -10.42 32.83
C SER A 301 37.75 -10.60 32.03
N ASP A 302 37.90 -9.79 30.99
CA ASP A 302 39.16 -9.60 30.27
C ASP A 302 39.35 -8.12 29.92
N GLY A 303 40.33 -7.49 30.56
CA GLY A 303 40.53 -6.05 30.52
C GLY A 303 39.30 -5.28 30.99
N ASN A 304 38.74 -4.45 30.11
CA ASN A 304 37.52 -3.70 30.36
C ASN A 304 36.24 -4.46 29.97
N ARG A 305 36.33 -5.64 29.36
CA ARG A 305 35.17 -6.44 28.94
C ARG A 305 34.72 -7.36 30.06
N ARG A 306 33.41 -7.46 30.26
CA ARG A 306 32.82 -8.32 31.28
C ARG A 306 31.68 -9.13 30.68
N LEU A 307 31.73 -10.43 30.86
CA LEU A 307 30.64 -11.37 30.58
C LEU A 307 30.09 -11.85 31.90
N THR A 308 28.84 -11.54 32.17
CA THR A 308 28.10 -12.02 33.34
C THR A 308 27.11 -13.07 32.88
N LEU A 309 27.08 -14.20 33.56
CA LEU A 309 26.11 -15.26 33.37
C LEU A 309 25.16 -15.27 34.57
N SER A 310 23.87 -15.28 34.32
CA SER A 310 22.81 -15.21 35.33
C SER A 310 22.16 -16.58 35.51
N PHE A 311 21.87 -16.95 36.76
CA PHE A 311 21.29 -18.24 37.10
C PHE A 311 20.04 -18.07 37.95
N ASP A 312 19.04 -18.91 37.71
CA ASP A 312 17.86 -19.02 38.56
C ASP A 312 17.76 -20.43 39.15
N THR A 313 17.08 -20.54 40.29
CA THR A 313 16.87 -21.82 40.97
C THR A 313 15.54 -22.44 40.56
N PHE A 314 15.57 -23.66 40.05
CA PHE A 314 14.39 -24.41 39.61
C PHE A 314 14.11 -25.60 40.52
N HIS A 315 12.83 -25.83 40.83
CA HIS A 315 12.36 -26.97 41.60
C HIS A 315 11.67 -27.99 40.66
N GLN A 316 12.29 -29.15 40.43
CA GLN A 316 11.71 -30.20 39.58
C GLN A 316 10.69 -31.07 40.34
N GLY A 317 9.66 -30.44 40.89
CA GLY A 317 8.67 -31.09 41.77
C GLY A 317 8.99 -30.95 43.25
N SER A 318 8.06 -31.37 44.11
CA SER A 318 8.09 -31.11 45.56
C SER A 318 9.21 -31.83 46.31
N GLU A 319 9.75 -32.93 45.75
CA GLU A 319 10.80 -33.74 46.40
C GLU A 319 12.19 -33.59 45.75
N ALA A 320 12.29 -32.91 44.60
CA ALA A 320 13.56 -32.73 43.93
C ALA A 320 14.38 -31.63 44.60
N THR A 321 15.69 -31.86 44.74
CA THR A 321 16.61 -30.82 45.19
C THR A 321 16.59 -29.67 44.19
N PRO A 322 16.44 -28.41 44.65
CA PRO A 322 16.47 -27.26 43.76
C PRO A 322 17.81 -27.20 43.01
N GLU A 323 17.76 -26.96 41.71
CA GLU A 323 18.96 -26.86 40.86
C GLU A 323 19.08 -25.45 40.28
N SER A 324 20.26 -24.85 40.44
CA SER A 324 20.59 -23.56 39.81
C SER A 324 20.98 -23.79 38.35
N GLN A 325 20.29 -23.13 37.43
CA GLN A 325 20.43 -23.33 35.99
C GLN A 325 20.67 -21.99 35.28
N LEU A 326 21.47 -22.01 34.22
CA LEU A 326 21.83 -20.83 33.43
C LEU A 326 20.60 -20.26 32.71
N THR A 327 20.21 -19.02 33.01
CA THR A 327 19.01 -18.39 32.42
C THR A 327 19.30 -17.20 31.53
N GLY A 328 20.47 -16.59 31.64
CA GLY A 328 20.82 -15.47 30.77
C GLY A 328 22.27 -15.04 30.84
N PHE A 329 22.59 -14.02 30.05
CA PHE A 329 23.92 -13.43 29.98
C PHE A 329 23.87 -11.92 29.74
N SER A 330 24.98 -11.27 30.07
CA SER A 330 25.23 -9.86 29.78
C SER A 330 26.71 -9.65 29.44
N LEU A 331 27.00 -9.10 28.26
CA LEU A 331 28.32 -8.68 27.80
C LEU A 331 28.39 -7.15 27.74
N TYR A 332 29.31 -6.52 28.48
CA TYR A 332 29.44 -5.06 28.51
C TYR A 332 30.85 -4.60 28.90
N GLN A 333 31.15 -3.32 28.66
CA GLN A 333 32.38 -2.69 29.17
C GLN A 333 32.20 -2.11 30.58
N ASP A 334 31.20 -1.25 30.76
CA ASP A 334 30.87 -0.61 32.03
C ASP A 334 29.36 -0.50 32.22
N LYS A 335 28.82 -1.35 33.09
CA LYS A 335 27.37 -1.39 33.38
C LYS A 335 26.86 -0.08 33.98
N THR A 336 27.70 0.66 34.71
CA THR A 336 27.26 1.86 35.45
C THR A 336 26.89 3.03 34.53
N LYS A 337 27.33 2.99 33.27
CA LYS A 337 27.04 4.01 32.26
C LYS A 337 25.81 3.68 31.40
N LEU A 338 25.20 2.51 31.58
CA LEU A 338 24.06 2.09 30.77
C LEU A 338 22.77 2.74 31.29
N ALA A 339 22.21 3.65 30.50
CA ALA A 339 20.84 4.10 30.67
C ALA A 339 19.90 3.13 29.94
N LEU A 340 19.08 2.37 30.67
CA LEU A 340 18.22 1.31 30.12
C LEU A 340 16.73 1.69 30.09
N GLN A 341 16.40 2.94 30.38
CA GLN A 341 15.02 3.40 30.39
C GLN A 341 14.67 4.00 29.03
N GLY A 342 13.56 3.54 28.45
CA GLY A 342 13.04 4.12 27.21
C GLY A 342 12.68 5.59 27.40
N LYS A 343 13.08 6.43 26.43
CA LYS A 343 12.81 7.86 26.50
C LYS A 343 11.35 8.16 26.19
N GLN A 344 10.70 8.88 27.09
CA GLN A 344 9.29 9.25 26.94
C GLN A 344 9.12 10.75 26.70
N PRO A 345 8.25 11.15 25.76
CA PRO A 345 7.82 12.54 25.66
C PRO A 345 6.99 12.90 26.91
N GLY A 346 7.17 14.11 27.43
CA GLY A 346 6.37 14.57 28.56
C GLY A 346 4.87 14.65 28.19
N LYS A 347 3.98 14.33 29.13
CA LYS A 347 2.51 14.30 28.92
C LYS A 347 1.93 15.59 28.29
N LYS A 348 2.51 16.75 28.60
CA LYS A 348 2.11 18.04 28.01
C LYS A 348 2.48 18.14 26.52
N ALA A 349 3.64 17.59 26.13
CA ALA A 349 4.15 17.62 24.76
C ALA A 349 3.30 16.79 23.79
N LEU A 350 2.58 15.77 24.28
CA LEU A 350 1.68 14.95 23.46
C LEU A 350 0.30 15.60 23.22
N SER A 351 -0.10 16.59 24.03
CA SER A 351 -1.48 17.11 23.97
C SER A 351 -1.89 17.68 22.60
N PRO A 352 -1.03 18.42 21.87
CA PRO A 352 -1.36 18.87 20.52
C PRO A 352 -1.54 17.71 19.54
N LEU A 353 -0.70 16.69 19.63
CA LEU A 353 -0.79 15.49 18.79
C LEU A 353 -2.09 14.75 19.06
N LEU A 354 -2.44 14.47 20.32
CA LEU A 354 -3.65 13.73 20.68
C LEU A 354 -4.93 14.38 20.12
N LYS A 355 -5.00 15.72 20.08
CA LYS A 355 -6.11 16.43 19.43
C LYS A 355 -6.20 16.17 17.93
N GLN A 356 -5.06 16.04 17.25
CA GLN A 356 -5.02 15.67 15.84
C GLN A 356 -5.29 14.17 15.63
N LEU A 357 -5.18 13.35 16.68
CA LEU A 357 -5.52 11.93 16.67
C LEU A 357 -6.99 11.68 17.04
N THR A 358 -7.75 12.66 17.53
CA THR A 358 -9.19 12.50 17.81
C THR A 358 -9.96 11.95 16.59
N PRO A 359 -10.86 10.96 16.75
CA PRO A 359 -11.61 10.39 15.61
C PRO A 359 -12.35 11.43 14.76
N SER A 360 -13.00 12.40 15.41
CA SER A 360 -13.75 13.49 14.75
C SER A 360 -12.90 14.65 14.22
N TYR A 361 -11.56 14.55 14.28
CA TYR A 361 -10.69 15.61 13.79
C TYR A 361 -10.83 15.80 12.27
N SER A 362 -11.18 17.02 11.86
CA SER A 362 -11.47 17.37 10.46
C SER A 362 -10.30 18.03 9.70
N GLY A 363 -9.14 18.20 10.35
CA GLY A 363 -7.94 18.78 9.74
C GLY A 363 -7.00 17.74 9.14
N GLU A 364 -5.84 18.18 8.66
CA GLU A 364 -4.79 17.28 8.16
C GLU A 364 -4.15 16.50 9.31
N ARG A 365 -4.16 15.17 9.21
CA ARG A 365 -3.54 14.27 10.17
C ARG A 365 -2.01 14.41 10.13
N PRO A 366 -1.30 14.14 11.24
CA PRO A 366 0.15 14.28 11.28
C PRO A 366 0.83 13.30 10.32
N LYS A 367 1.89 13.78 9.68
CA LYS A 367 2.77 12.97 8.82
C LYS A 367 3.90 12.33 9.60
N LEU A 368 4.35 11.15 9.21
CA LEU A 368 5.43 10.43 9.89
C LEU A 368 6.70 11.30 9.98
N GLN A 369 7.12 11.91 8.88
CA GLN A 369 8.32 12.75 8.84
C GLN A 369 8.22 13.96 9.78
N GLN A 370 7.02 14.52 9.93
CA GLN A 370 6.78 15.61 10.88
C GLN A 370 6.93 15.11 12.31
N LEU A 371 6.33 13.97 12.64
CA LEU A 371 6.41 13.40 13.99
C LEU A 371 7.83 12.99 14.35
N GLN A 372 8.60 12.42 13.43
CA GLN A 372 10.02 12.08 13.68
C GLN A 372 10.86 13.32 14.01
N LYS A 373 10.55 14.47 13.40
CA LYS A 373 11.22 15.74 13.74
C LYS A 373 10.78 16.30 15.08
N THR A 374 9.48 16.24 15.40
CA THR A 374 8.92 16.76 16.66
C THR A 374 9.26 15.87 17.85
N TYR A 375 9.30 14.55 17.62
CA TYR A 375 9.52 13.52 18.62
C TYR A 375 10.64 12.58 18.16
N PRO A 376 11.91 13.04 18.17
CA PRO A 376 13.06 12.23 17.75
C PRO A 376 13.32 11.02 18.65
N SER A 377 12.63 10.92 19.79
CA SER A 377 12.68 9.76 20.70
C SER A 377 11.59 8.72 20.43
N MET A 378 10.88 8.81 19.31
CA MET A 378 9.89 7.82 18.92
C MET A 378 10.59 6.49 18.63
N ALA A 379 10.12 5.43 19.29
CA ALA A 379 10.61 4.08 19.07
C ALA A 379 9.97 3.48 17.81
N LYS A 380 10.65 2.51 17.22
CA LYS A 380 10.21 1.85 15.99
C LYS A 380 10.10 0.35 16.22
N LEU A 381 8.88 -0.18 16.21
CA LEU A 381 8.61 -1.62 16.14
C LEU A 381 8.60 -2.03 14.66
N ALA A 382 9.75 -2.51 14.18
CA ALA A 382 9.98 -2.77 12.76
C ALA A 382 9.45 -4.16 12.32
N ILE A 383 9.35 -5.10 13.25
CA ILE A 383 8.87 -6.46 13.00
C ILE A 383 7.74 -6.78 13.99
N SER A 384 6.52 -6.80 13.47
CA SER A 384 5.32 -7.22 14.20
C SER A 384 4.36 -7.94 13.23
N ASN A 385 3.43 -8.70 13.80
CA ASN A 385 2.40 -9.43 13.05
C ASN A 385 1.58 -8.52 12.11
N ASP A 386 1.48 -7.24 12.45
CA ASP A 386 0.71 -6.25 11.71
C ASP A 386 1.63 -5.14 11.15
N GLY A 387 2.87 -5.48 10.79
CA GLY A 387 3.78 -4.56 10.10
C GLY A 387 4.50 -3.57 11.03
N GLU A 388 4.86 -2.41 10.50
CA GLU A 388 5.67 -1.43 11.23
C GLU A 388 4.79 -0.50 12.09
N TRP A 389 5.17 -0.34 13.36
CA TRP A 389 4.54 0.60 14.29
C TRP A 389 5.56 1.56 14.88
N TRP A 390 5.12 2.78 15.13
CA TRP A 390 5.88 3.82 15.81
C TRP A 390 5.34 4.01 17.21
N LEU A 391 6.19 3.85 18.21
CA LEU A 391 5.82 3.88 19.62
C LEU A 391 6.20 5.23 20.21
N LEU A 392 5.22 5.98 20.69
CA LEU A 392 5.41 7.31 21.22
C LEU A 392 4.98 7.39 22.69
N GLY A 393 5.95 7.24 23.58
CA GLY A 393 5.68 7.13 25.03
C GLY A 393 5.25 5.72 25.42
N ASN A 394 4.50 5.60 26.53
CA ASN A 394 4.13 4.31 27.11
C ASN A 394 2.99 3.60 26.37
N HIS A 395 1.98 4.37 25.96
CA HIS A 395 0.67 3.81 25.62
C HIS A 395 0.28 4.03 24.15
N LEU A 396 0.93 4.97 23.45
CA LEU A 396 0.52 5.40 22.12
C LEU A 396 1.38 4.74 21.04
N GLN A 397 0.72 4.05 20.12
CA GLN A 397 1.31 3.41 18.94
C GLN A 397 0.65 3.99 17.69
N LEU A 398 1.45 4.27 16.67
CA LEU A 398 1.03 4.91 15.43
C LEU A 398 1.46 4.06 14.24
N LYS A 399 0.56 3.83 13.30
CA LYS A 399 0.84 3.10 12.07
C LYS A 399 0.66 4.00 10.86
N PHE A 400 1.63 3.97 9.97
CA PHE A 400 1.66 4.78 8.76
C PHE A 400 1.72 3.88 7.53
N ASP A 401 1.07 4.31 6.45
CA ASP A 401 1.35 3.84 5.11
C ASP A 401 2.15 4.94 4.39
N GLY A 402 3.44 4.68 4.17
CA GLY A 402 4.40 5.72 3.81
C GLY A 402 4.46 6.84 4.86
N ASP A 403 3.98 8.02 4.49
CA ASP A 403 3.96 9.21 5.36
C ASP A 403 2.56 9.51 5.94
N THR A 404 1.53 8.74 5.54
CA THR A 404 0.13 8.98 5.91
C THR A 404 -0.27 8.12 7.10
N LEU A 405 -0.78 8.76 8.16
CA LEU A 405 -1.30 8.05 9.35
C LEU A 405 -2.53 7.25 8.97
N HIS A 406 -2.51 5.95 9.27
CA HIS A 406 -3.62 5.04 8.98
C HIS A 406 -4.23 4.45 10.24
N ARG A 407 -3.43 4.16 11.29
CA ARG A 407 -3.97 3.63 12.56
C ARG A 407 -3.31 4.25 13.78
N VAL A 408 -4.10 4.33 14.84
CA VAL A 408 -3.68 4.71 16.19
C VAL A 408 -4.10 3.60 17.13
N ARG A 409 -3.20 3.20 18.03
CA ARG A 409 -3.52 2.29 19.12
C ARG A 409 -3.10 2.93 20.45
N LEU A 410 -4.03 2.97 21.40
CA LEU A 410 -3.74 3.22 22.81
C LEU A 410 -3.90 1.89 23.56
N ALA A 411 -2.91 1.49 24.35
CA ALA A 411 -2.97 0.23 25.11
C ALA A 411 -2.24 0.34 26.45
N SER A 412 -2.29 -0.72 27.26
CA SER A 412 -1.45 -0.88 28.45
C SER A 412 0.01 -0.53 28.17
N GLY A 413 0.67 0.07 29.16
CA GLY A 413 1.97 0.68 28.92
C GLY A 413 3.07 -0.34 28.65
N ILE A 414 4.04 0.04 27.82
CA ILE A 414 5.10 -0.86 27.31
C ILE A 414 6.42 -0.81 28.10
N TYR A 415 6.60 0.19 28.96
CA TYR A 415 7.81 0.35 29.78
C TYR A 415 7.55 -0.01 31.26
N PRO A 416 8.57 -0.41 32.03
CA PRO A 416 8.40 -0.84 33.43
C PRO A 416 7.79 0.21 34.38
N GLN A 417 7.84 1.49 34.03
CA GLN A 417 7.32 2.62 34.83
C GLN A 417 5.94 3.10 34.36
N ALA A 418 5.25 2.30 33.54
CA ALA A 418 3.92 2.66 33.06
C ALA A 418 2.88 2.64 34.18
N ASP A 419 1.92 3.55 34.08
CA ASP A 419 0.75 3.64 34.93
C ASP A 419 -0.49 3.56 34.03
N ASP A 420 -1.33 2.56 34.22
CA ASP A 420 -2.52 2.37 33.38
C ASP A 420 -3.56 3.49 33.54
N ALA A 421 -3.49 4.28 34.63
CA ALA A 421 -4.29 5.50 34.74
C ALA A 421 -3.98 6.52 33.63
N ASP A 422 -2.78 6.47 33.04
CA ASP A 422 -2.42 7.33 31.92
C ASP A 422 -3.16 6.98 30.64
N LEU A 423 -3.59 5.72 30.47
CA LEU A 423 -4.36 5.30 29.30
C LEU A 423 -5.69 6.05 29.23
N ALA A 424 -6.45 6.08 30.33
CA ALA A 424 -7.71 6.81 30.42
C ALA A 424 -7.52 8.32 30.13
N VAL A 425 -6.46 8.93 30.67
CA VAL A 425 -6.13 10.35 30.42
C VAL A 425 -5.84 10.62 28.94
N LEU A 426 -5.20 9.68 28.24
CA LEU A 426 -4.94 9.82 26.80
C LEU A 426 -6.22 9.69 25.98
N CYS A 427 -7.10 8.76 26.34
CA CYS A 427 -8.41 8.59 25.70
C CYS A 427 -9.27 9.85 25.85
N ASP A 428 -9.35 10.42 27.06
CA ASP A 428 -10.07 11.66 27.33
C ASP A 428 -9.54 12.83 26.47
N LYS A 429 -8.21 12.93 26.32
CA LYS A 429 -7.58 13.95 25.47
C LYS A 429 -7.85 13.76 23.98
N MET A 430 -8.16 12.54 23.57
CA MET A 430 -8.61 12.19 22.23
C MET A 430 -10.13 12.33 22.06
N ALA A 431 -10.86 12.75 23.10
CA ALA A 431 -12.32 12.81 23.15
C ALA A 431 -12.99 11.45 22.90
N VAL A 432 -12.35 10.39 23.39
CA VAL A 432 -12.88 9.02 23.41
C VAL A 432 -13.05 8.61 24.88
N PRO A 433 -14.27 8.36 25.37
CA PRO A 433 -14.50 7.91 26.74
C PRO A 433 -13.83 6.57 27.00
N SER A 434 -13.16 6.45 28.15
CA SER A 434 -12.55 5.19 28.59
C SER A 434 -13.53 4.23 29.28
N GLN A 435 -14.75 4.68 29.61
CA GLN A 435 -15.80 3.83 30.19
C GLN A 435 -16.77 3.38 29.10
N LYS A 436 -17.22 2.12 29.19
CA LYS A 436 -18.03 1.45 28.17
C LYS A 436 -19.38 2.13 27.98
N ASP A 437 -20.13 2.37 29.06
CA ASP A 437 -21.41 3.06 29.05
C ASP A 437 -21.36 4.43 28.35
N LYS A 438 -20.34 5.22 28.64
CA LYS A 438 -20.12 6.55 28.05
C LYS A 438 -19.73 6.47 26.58
N LEU A 439 -18.96 5.46 26.19
CA LEU A 439 -18.60 5.26 24.79
C LEU A 439 -19.84 4.90 23.97
N LEU A 440 -20.66 3.95 24.45
CA LEU A 440 -21.93 3.57 23.83
C LEU A 440 -22.89 4.76 23.74
N ALA A 441 -22.96 5.61 24.77
CA ALA A 441 -23.79 6.82 24.75
C ALA A 441 -23.29 7.89 23.78
N GLN A 442 -21.98 7.93 23.47
CA GLN A 442 -21.39 8.91 22.56
C GLN A 442 -21.61 8.58 21.09
N PHE A 443 -21.73 7.30 20.73
CA PHE A 443 -21.81 6.84 19.35
C PHE A 443 -23.07 6.01 19.08
N GLU A 444 -24.03 6.58 18.35
CA GLU A 444 -25.32 5.92 18.06
C GLU A 444 -25.19 4.60 17.29
N GLN A 445 -24.11 4.44 16.52
CA GLN A 445 -23.81 3.24 15.72
C GLN A 445 -22.86 2.27 16.44
N ALA A 446 -22.60 2.46 17.75
CA ALA A 446 -21.76 1.55 18.51
C ALA A 446 -22.42 0.18 18.64
N ASN A 447 -21.63 -0.86 18.38
CA ASN A 447 -22.02 -2.25 18.55
C ASN A 447 -21.31 -2.82 19.79
N ASP A 448 -22.09 -3.32 20.75
CA ASP A 448 -21.57 -3.93 21.97
C ASP A 448 -21.36 -5.43 21.77
N GLU A 449 -20.09 -5.84 21.78
CA GLU A 449 -19.62 -7.22 21.63
C GLU A 449 -19.01 -7.71 22.95
N PHE A 450 -19.78 -7.54 24.04
CA PHE A 450 -19.45 -7.98 25.41
C PHE A 450 -18.23 -7.27 26.01
N ASP A 451 -17.01 -7.75 25.73
CA ASP A 451 -15.75 -7.15 26.21
C ASP A 451 -15.16 -6.15 25.20
N SER A 452 -15.87 -5.90 24.10
CA SER A 452 -15.46 -4.93 23.10
C SER A 452 -16.62 -4.09 22.58
N VAL A 453 -16.31 -2.89 22.13
CA VAL A 453 -17.24 -1.97 21.46
C VAL A 453 -16.65 -1.59 20.12
N ASP A 454 -17.40 -1.89 19.07
CA ASP A 454 -17.05 -1.59 17.69
C ASP A 454 -17.87 -0.41 17.17
N ILE A 455 -17.20 0.57 16.56
CA ILE A 455 -17.82 1.74 15.97
C ILE A 455 -17.32 1.89 14.54
N TYR A 456 -18.25 2.05 13.59
CA TYR A 456 -17.92 2.29 12.19
C TYR A 456 -18.56 3.58 11.70
N GLU A 457 -17.72 4.55 11.35
CA GLU A 457 -18.11 5.86 10.86
C GLU A 457 -17.57 6.09 9.45
N LYS A 458 -18.05 7.13 8.77
CA LYS A 458 -17.69 7.40 7.37
C LYS A 458 -16.17 7.53 7.14
N ASN A 459 -15.43 8.07 8.11
CA ASN A 459 -14.01 8.42 7.96
C ASN A 459 -13.09 7.66 8.93
N PHE A 460 -13.65 6.80 9.79
CA PHE A 460 -12.86 5.99 10.71
C PHE A 460 -13.65 4.77 11.19
N SER A 461 -12.92 3.75 11.66
CA SER A 461 -13.46 2.73 12.55
C SER A 461 -12.71 2.77 13.88
N LEU A 462 -13.39 2.38 14.95
CA LEU A 462 -12.86 2.37 16.31
C LEU A 462 -13.25 1.06 16.98
N VAL A 463 -12.28 0.41 17.63
CA VAL A 463 -12.47 -0.80 18.45
C VAL A 463 -11.93 -0.51 19.84
N ALA A 464 -12.78 -0.58 20.85
CA ALA A 464 -12.43 -0.40 22.26
C ALA A 464 -12.60 -1.73 22.99
N LYS A 465 -11.61 -2.15 23.78
CA LYS A 465 -11.63 -3.41 24.54
C LYS A 465 -11.51 -3.16 26.05
N TYR A 466 -12.28 -3.92 26.81
CA TYR A 466 -12.53 -3.74 28.23
C TYR A 466 -12.22 -5.00 29.04
N ASP A 467 -11.79 -4.82 30.29
CA ASP A 467 -11.35 -5.92 31.15
C ASP A 467 -12.47 -6.84 31.68
N SER A 468 -13.72 -6.43 31.52
CA SER A 468 -14.92 -7.23 31.81
C SER A 468 -16.08 -6.88 30.86
N TYR A 469 -17.21 -7.55 31.06
CA TYR A 469 -18.46 -7.28 30.34
C TYR A 469 -19.32 -6.19 30.98
N ASP A 470 -18.91 -5.67 32.15
CA ASP A 470 -19.68 -4.74 32.94
C ASP A 470 -19.73 -3.34 32.31
N ASP A 471 -20.78 -2.58 32.59
CA ASP A 471 -20.97 -1.24 32.03
C ASP A 471 -19.89 -0.23 32.49
N ASP A 472 -19.31 -0.46 33.67
CA ASP A 472 -18.24 0.33 34.26
C ASP A 472 -16.84 -0.26 34.04
N ALA A 473 -16.72 -1.25 33.15
CA ALA A 473 -15.46 -1.91 32.83
C ALA A 473 -14.40 -0.92 32.32
N THR A 474 -13.14 -1.23 32.61
CA THR A 474 -12.01 -0.35 32.30
C THR A 474 -11.41 -0.71 30.95
N LEU A 475 -11.29 0.29 30.08
CA LEU A 475 -10.60 0.15 28.80
C LEU A 475 -9.13 -0.22 29.00
N TYR A 476 -8.67 -1.30 28.35
CA TYR A 476 -7.26 -1.67 28.31
C TYR A 476 -6.63 -1.53 26.91
N GLU A 477 -7.45 -1.42 25.85
CA GLU A 477 -6.99 -1.20 24.48
C GLU A 477 -8.02 -0.40 23.67
N LEU A 478 -7.56 0.58 22.90
CA LEU A 478 -8.33 1.33 21.92
C LEU A 478 -7.56 1.35 20.60
N GLU A 479 -8.19 0.93 19.52
CA GLU A 479 -7.65 1.03 18.17
C GLU A 479 -8.57 1.88 17.30
N ILE A 480 -7.98 2.82 16.55
CA ILE A 480 -8.68 3.67 15.58
C ILE A 480 -8.01 3.50 14.22
N THR A 481 -8.80 3.18 13.19
CA THR A 481 -8.35 3.11 11.79
C THR A 481 -9.00 4.23 10.99
N TYR A 482 -8.21 4.96 10.19
CA TYR A 482 -8.67 6.06 9.34
C TYR A 482 -8.72 5.65 7.87
N PHE A 483 -9.73 6.14 7.14
CA PHE A 483 -9.96 5.85 5.72
C PHE A 483 -9.95 7.09 4.83
#